data_AF-A0A9D2G886-F1
#
_entry.id   AF-A0A9D2G886-F1
#
_cell.length_a   1.000
_cell.length_b   1.000
_cell.length_c   1.000
_cell.angle_alpha   90.00
_cell.angle_beta   90.00
_cell.angle_gamma   90.00
#
_symmetry.space_group_name_H-M   'P 1'
#
loop_
_entity.id
_entity.type
_entity.pdbx_description
1 polymer ?
#
loop_
_entity_poly.entity_id
_entity_poly.type
_entity_poly.pdbx_seq_one_letter_code
_entity_poly.pdbx_strand_id
1 'polypeptide(L)'
;MIIQCREKDREMLLAFLEEDAEYNAPVIRELESCSFDEKQHLVYAEVEKEECVGVYLCSCGSRNLMISCREHCVNVDFLEQFFGMYLPDTVTGKPDDVRVAGWLLTDYEMTVSDGRAVLSAGKA
;
A
#
# COMPACT_ATOMS: atom_id res chain seq x y z
N MET A 1 8.45 12.49 1.11
CA MET A 1 9.58 11.66 1.60
C MET A 1 9.03 10.31 1.99
N ILE A 2 9.67 9.21 1.58
CA ILE A 2 9.24 7.87 2.02
C ILE A 2 9.97 7.50 3.30
N ILE A 3 9.22 7.03 4.30
CA ILE A 3 9.77 6.48 5.55
C ILE A 3 9.26 5.06 5.75
N GLN A 4 10.11 4.19 6.31
CA GLN A 4 9.68 2.90 6.82
C GLN A 4 9.12 3.10 8.23
N CYS A 5 7.83 2.82 8.41
CA CYS A 5 7.12 3.04 9.65
C CYS A 5 7.46 1.97 10.69
N ARG A 6 7.38 2.38 11.96
CA ARG A 6 7.47 1.52 13.14
C ARG A 6 6.24 1.74 14.00
N GLU A 7 6.15 1.00 15.11
CA GLU A 7 5.02 1.09 16.05
C GLU A 7 4.69 2.53 16.48
N LYS A 8 5.71 3.38 16.68
CA LYS A 8 5.54 4.80 17.03
C LYS A 8 4.82 5.64 15.97
N ASP A 9 4.83 5.20 14.71
CA ASP A 9 4.28 5.94 13.58
C ASP A 9 2.81 5.51 13.32
N ARG A 10 2.31 4.49 14.03
CA ARG A 10 0.95 3.95 13.89
C ARG A 10 -0.12 5.02 14.01
N GLU A 11 -0.03 5.90 15.00
CA GLU A 11 -1.03 6.97 15.21
C GLU A 11 -1.13 7.90 14.00
N MET A 12 -0.01 8.25 13.38
CA MET A 12 0.03 9.09 12.17
C MET A 12 -0.63 8.38 10.98
N LEU A 13 -0.37 7.08 10.82
CA LEU A 13 -0.96 6.28 9.73
C LEU A 13 -2.48 6.14 9.90
N LEU A 14 -2.93 5.84 11.13
CA LEU A 14 -4.35 5.74 11.43
C LEU A 14 -5.05 7.07 11.20
N ALA A 15 -4.49 8.18 11.65
CA ALA A 15 -5.06 9.51 11.42
C ALA A 15 -5.28 9.80 9.92
N PHE A 16 -4.32 9.42 9.06
CA PHE A 16 -4.47 9.55 7.61
C PHE A 16 -5.54 8.60 7.05
N LEU A 17 -5.51 7.33 7.44
CA LEU A 17 -6.45 6.32 6.93
C LEU A 17 -7.89 6.60 7.37
N GLU A 18 -8.08 7.15 8.56
CA GLU A 18 -9.38 7.51 9.13
C GLU A 18 -10.06 8.69 8.41
N GLU A 19 -9.33 9.49 7.63
CA GLU A 19 -9.93 10.53 6.77
C GLU A 19 -10.96 9.93 5.78
N ASP A 20 -10.74 8.68 5.36
CA ASP A 20 -11.66 7.89 4.53
C ASP A 20 -11.76 6.47 5.10
N ALA A 21 -12.27 6.38 6.33
CA ALA A 21 -12.32 5.13 7.08
C ALA A 21 -13.11 4.02 6.37
N GLU A 22 -14.15 4.34 5.60
CA GLU A 22 -14.94 3.36 4.86
C GLU A 22 -14.09 2.68 3.77
N TYR A 23 -13.37 3.48 2.98
CA TYR A 23 -12.45 2.97 1.98
C TYR A 23 -11.20 2.35 2.59
N ASN A 24 -10.68 2.90 3.67
CA ASN A 24 -9.44 2.40 4.27
C ASN A 24 -9.67 1.26 5.27
N ALA A 25 -10.91 0.87 5.57
CA ALA A 25 -11.22 -0.15 6.58
C ALA A 25 -10.38 -1.44 6.49
N PRO A 26 -10.11 -2.03 5.31
CA PRO A 26 -9.22 -3.20 5.21
C PRO A 26 -7.76 -2.88 5.56
N VAL A 27 -7.26 -1.71 5.16
CA VAL A 27 -5.89 -1.26 5.48
C VAL A 27 -5.77 -0.98 6.97
N ILE A 28 -6.78 -0.34 7.58
CA ILE A 28 -6.85 -0.07 9.02
C ILE A 28 -6.83 -1.38 9.81
N ARG A 29 -7.67 -2.36 9.45
CA ARG A 29 -7.69 -3.67 10.14
C ARG A 29 -6.36 -4.41 10.03
N GLU A 30 -5.74 -4.40 8.86
CA GLU A 30 -4.43 -5.03 8.68
C GLU A 30 -3.37 -4.28 9.49
N LEU A 31 -3.41 -2.95 9.51
CA LEU A 31 -2.51 -2.12 10.31
C LEU A 31 -2.69 -2.40 11.81
N GLU A 32 -3.92 -2.44 12.33
CA GLU A 32 -4.22 -2.73 13.75
C GLU A 32 -3.74 -4.12 14.19
N SER A 33 -3.79 -5.11 13.30
CA SER A 33 -3.30 -6.47 13.57
C SER A 33 -1.81 -6.67 13.25
N CYS A 34 -1.20 -5.72 12.56
CA CYS A 34 0.21 -5.73 12.17
C CYS A 34 1.13 -5.52 13.38
N SER A 35 2.14 -6.38 13.48
CA SER A 35 3.28 -6.21 14.39
C SER A 35 4.46 -5.66 13.60
N PHE A 36 4.88 -4.43 13.89
CA PHE A 36 5.98 -3.75 13.19
C PHE A 36 7.37 -4.31 13.54
N ASP A 37 7.48 -5.05 14.65
CA ASP A 37 8.75 -5.59 15.16
C ASP A 37 9.13 -6.95 14.54
N GLU A 38 8.12 -7.71 14.10
CA GLU A 38 8.35 -8.94 13.37
C GLU A 38 8.38 -8.63 11.88
N LYS A 39 9.32 -9.18 11.12
CA LYS A 39 9.49 -8.94 9.66
C LYS A 39 8.31 -9.42 8.80
N GLN A 40 7.15 -9.60 9.39
CA GLN A 40 5.90 -10.07 8.80
C GLN A 40 5.15 -8.96 8.07
N HIS A 41 5.37 -7.69 8.44
CA HIS A 41 4.74 -6.55 7.78
C HIS A 41 5.78 -5.50 7.43
N LEU A 42 5.73 -5.01 6.20
CA LEU A 42 6.51 -3.87 5.74
C LEU A 42 5.55 -2.71 5.52
N VAL A 43 5.64 -1.70 6.37
CA VAL A 43 4.78 -0.52 6.29
C VAL A 43 5.64 0.67 5.93
N TYR A 44 5.27 1.36 4.85
CA TYR A 44 5.90 2.59 4.42
C TYR A 44 4.86 3.70 4.37
N ALA A 45 5.29 4.90 4.70
CA ALA A 45 4.49 6.10 4.54
C ALA A 45 5.21 7.13 3.70
N GLU A 46 4.43 7.80 2.89
CA GLU A 46 4.83 9.03 2.24
C GLU A 46 4.43 10.20 3.14
N VAL A 47 5.43 10.98 3.53
CA VAL A 47 5.27 12.15 4.40
C VAL A 47 5.67 13.40 3.63
N GLU A 48 4.77 14.37 3.57
CA GLU A 48 5.00 15.71 3.07
C GLU A 48 4.69 16.73 4.16
N LYS A 49 5.63 17.65 4.44
CA LYS A 49 5.46 18.69 5.47
C LYS A 49 4.98 18.16 6.83
N GLU A 50 5.48 17.00 7.24
CA GLU A 50 5.12 16.30 8.49
C GLU A 50 3.73 15.66 8.51
N GLU A 51 3.00 15.67 7.39
CA GLU A 51 1.72 15.00 7.22
C GLU A 51 1.88 13.74 6.38
N CYS A 52 1.20 12.66 6.77
CA CYS A 52 1.12 11.46 5.94
C CYS A 52 0.18 11.72 4.76
N VAL A 53 0.69 11.52 3.55
CA VAL A 53 -0.07 11.68 2.30
C VAL A 53 -0.23 10.36 1.55
N GLY A 54 0.41 9.29 2.01
CA GLY A 54 0.26 7.96 1.43
C GLY A 54 0.78 6.87 2.34
N VAL A 55 0.16 5.70 2.25
CA VAL A 55 0.47 4.51 3.03
C VAL A 55 0.59 3.33 2.07
N TYR A 56 1.69 2.61 2.21
CA TYR A 56 2.00 1.38 1.48
C TYR A 56 2.21 0.28 2.51
N LEU A 57 1.22 -0.59 2.66
CA LEU A 57 1.24 -1.70 3.61
C LEU A 57 1.43 -3.00 2.85
N CYS A 58 2.56 -3.67 3.09
CA CYS A 58 2.81 -5.00 2.55
C CYS A 58 2.77 -6.04 3.66
N SER A 59 1.86 -7.01 3.52
CA SER A 59 1.78 -8.16 4.41
C SER A 59 2.67 -9.28 3.85
N CYS A 60 3.83 -9.54 4.46
CA CYS A 60 4.82 -10.49 3.95
C CYS A 60 4.28 -11.92 3.87
N GLY A 61 3.31 -12.29 4.72
CA GLY A 61 2.69 -13.61 4.72
C GLY A 61 1.74 -13.85 3.54
N SER A 62 0.91 -12.85 3.20
CA SER A 62 -0.02 -12.91 2.06
C SER A 62 0.58 -12.37 0.76
N ARG A 63 1.76 -11.74 0.85
CA ARG A 63 2.44 -11.00 -0.21
C ARG A 63 1.53 -9.96 -0.89
N ASN A 64 0.56 -9.44 -0.15
CA ASN A 64 -0.34 -8.40 -0.64
C ASN A 64 0.20 -7.01 -0.28
N LEU A 65 0.36 -6.15 -1.29
CA LEU A 65 0.65 -4.73 -1.14
C LEU A 65 -0.65 -3.93 -1.21
N MET A 66 -1.00 -3.23 -0.14
CA MET A 66 -2.13 -2.32 -0.08
C MET A 66 -1.62 -0.88 -0.23
N ILE A 67 -2.18 -0.14 -1.18
CA ILE A 67 -1.83 1.25 -1.50
C ILE A 67 -3.01 2.14 -1.15
N SER A 68 -2.77 3.15 -0.31
CA SER A 68 -3.71 4.23 -0.03
C SER A 68 -2.99 5.57 -0.08
N CYS A 69 -3.27 6.36 -1.11
CA CYS A 69 -2.65 7.67 -1.33
C CYS A 69 -3.70 8.78 -1.38
N ARG A 70 -3.31 9.98 -0.92
CA ARG A 70 -4.10 11.19 -1.09
C ARG A 70 -4.08 11.59 -2.57
N GLU A 71 -5.24 11.98 -3.10
CA GLU A 71 -5.38 12.55 -4.45
C GLU A 71 -4.80 11.72 -5.60
N HIS A 72 -4.66 10.40 -5.43
CA HIS A 72 -4.08 9.50 -6.44
C HIS A 72 -2.59 9.73 -6.78
N CYS A 73 -1.88 10.42 -5.89
CA CYS A 73 -0.45 10.69 -6.03
C CYS A 73 0.37 9.51 -5.50
N VAL A 74 0.47 8.44 -6.29
CA VAL A 74 1.37 7.32 -5.99
C VAL A 74 2.80 7.65 -6.38
N ASN A 75 3.74 7.33 -5.49
CA ASN A 75 5.16 7.53 -5.73
C ASN A 75 5.73 6.41 -6.61
N VAL A 76 5.86 6.69 -7.91
CA VAL A 76 6.34 5.73 -8.92
C VAL A 76 7.77 5.27 -8.64
N ASP A 77 8.67 6.20 -8.31
CA ASP A 77 10.08 5.89 -8.04
C ASP A 77 10.22 4.93 -6.85
N PHE A 78 9.40 5.13 -5.80
CA PHE A 78 9.34 4.22 -4.67
C PHE A 78 8.82 2.84 -5.07
N LEU A 79 7.73 2.77 -5.84
CA LEU A 79 7.18 1.48 -6.29
C LEU A 79 8.19 0.71 -7.16
N GLU A 80 8.91 1.38 -8.05
CA GLU A 80 9.94 0.75 -8.88
C GLU A 80 11.06 0.15 -8.01
N GLN A 81 11.56 0.91 -7.03
CA GLN A 81 12.56 0.43 -6.07
C GLN A 81 12.02 -0.71 -5.20
N PHE A 82 10.78 -0.59 -4.74
CA PHE A 82 10.12 -1.59 -3.90
C PHE A 82 9.95 -2.90 -4.67
N PHE A 83 9.44 -2.87 -5.90
CA PHE A 83 9.29 -4.05 -6.75
C PHE A 83 10.62 -4.69 -7.14
N GLY A 84 11.69 -3.89 -7.23
CA GLY A 84 13.05 -4.41 -7.41
C GLY A 84 13.57 -5.21 -6.22
N MET A 85 13.09 -4.94 -5.00
CA MET A 85 13.48 -5.66 -3.78
C MET A 85 12.48 -6.75 -3.37
N TYR A 86 11.20 -6.52 -3.64
CA TYR A 86 10.09 -7.34 -3.19
C TYR A 86 8.96 -7.32 -4.20
N LEU A 87 8.63 -8.48 -4.75
CA LEU A 87 7.53 -8.64 -5.68
C LEU A 87 6.28 -9.13 -4.91
N PRO A 88 5.23 -8.31 -4.76
CA PRO A 88 3.98 -8.74 -4.12
C PRO A 88 3.18 -9.65 -5.05
N ASP A 89 2.47 -10.65 -4.54
CA ASP A 89 1.59 -11.49 -5.36
C ASP A 89 0.34 -10.72 -5.82
N THR A 90 -0.12 -9.77 -4.99
CA THR A 90 -1.24 -8.89 -5.29
C THR A 90 -0.95 -7.44 -4.87
N VAL A 91 -1.47 -6.47 -5.62
CA VAL A 91 -1.50 -5.05 -5.26
C VAL A 91 -2.96 -4.60 -5.21
N THR A 92 -3.37 -3.98 -4.11
CA THR A 92 -4.75 -3.56 -3.86
C THR A 92 -4.80 -2.08 -3.51
N GLY A 93 -5.81 -1.37 -4.00
CA GLY A 93 -5.88 0.08 -3.81
C GLY A 93 -6.91 0.74 -4.73
N LYS A 94 -6.83 2.07 -4.86
CA LYS A 94 -7.75 2.79 -5.74
C LYS A 94 -7.40 2.44 -7.19
N PRO A 95 -8.37 2.40 -8.10
CA PRO A 95 -8.12 1.97 -9.47
C PRO A 95 -7.01 2.75 -10.18
N ASP A 96 -6.93 4.07 -9.98
CA ASP A 96 -5.88 4.88 -10.60
C ASP A 96 -4.51 4.61 -9.97
N ASP A 97 -4.43 4.47 -8.65
CA ASP A 97 -3.22 4.15 -7.89
C ASP A 97 -2.65 2.78 -8.30
N VAL A 98 -3.52 1.78 -8.39
CA VAL A 98 -3.15 0.41 -8.79
C VAL A 98 -2.78 0.33 -10.26
N ARG A 99 -3.40 1.16 -11.12
CA ARG A 99 -3.04 1.23 -12.55
C ARG A 99 -1.59 1.66 -12.74
N VAL A 100 -1.09 2.59 -11.92
CA VAL A 100 0.32 3.00 -11.91
C VAL A 100 1.23 1.81 -11.56
N ALA A 101 0.88 1.03 -10.53
CA ALA A 101 1.60 -0.20 -10.22
C ALA A 101 1.58 -1.22 -11.37
N GLY A 102 0.45 -1.30 -12.10
CA GLY A 102 0.30 -2.16 -13.27
C GLY A 102 1.20 -1.78 -14.46
N TRP A 103 1.62 -0.52 -14.57
CA TRP A 103 2.63 -0.12 -15.56
C TRP A 103 4.01 -0.68 -15.26
N LEU A 104 4.33 -0.87 -13.98
CA LEU A 104 5.60 -1.44 -13.51
C LEU A 104 5.56 -2.97 -13.49
N LEU A 105 4.39 -3.55 -13.20
CA LEU A 105 4.14 -4.99 -13.11
C LEU A 105 3.40 -5.48 -14.35
N THR A 106 4.08 -5.51 -15.49
CA THR A 106 3.45 -5.77 -16.81
C THR A 106 2.80 -7.16 -16.94
N ASP A 107 3.22 -8.12 -16.14
CA ASP A 107 2.72 -9.50 -16.15
C ASP A 107 1.52 -9.71 -15.21
N TYR A 108 0.98 -8.63 -14.63
CA TYR A 108 -0.11 -8.69 -13.67
C TYR A 108 -1.43 -8.29 -14.34
N GLU A 109 -2.51 -8.94 -13.89
CA GLU A 109 -3.86 -8.66 -14.36
C GLU A 109 -4.62 -7.82 -13.34
N MET A 110 -5.18 -6.71 -13.81
CA MET A 110 -5.98 -5.80 -13.00
C MET A 110 -7.46 -6.15 -13.07
N THR A 111 -8.08 -6.35 -11.91
CA THR A 111 -9.52 -6.55 -11.75
C THR A 111 -10.07 -5.43 -10.89
N VAL A 112 -11.26 -4.90 -11.21
CA VAL A 112 -11.90 -3.84 -10.43
C VAL A 112 -13.23 -4.36 -9.89
N SER A 113 -13.43 -4.25 -8.57
CA SER A 113 -14.68 -4.59 -7.89
C SER A 113 -14.98 -3.55 -6.82
N ASP A 114 -16.23 -3.09 -6.76
CA ASP A 114 -16.73 -2.17 -5.71
C ASP A 114 -15.82 -0.94 -5.47
N GLY A 115 -15.32 -0.33 -6.55
CA GLY A 115 -14.49 0.88 -6.47
C GLY A 115 -13.04 0.64 -6.03
N ARG A 116 -12.62 -0.63 -5.84
CA ARG A 116 -11.21 -1.02 -5.62
C ARG A 116 -10.68 -1.79 -6.79
N ALA A 117 -9.37 -1.63 -7.02
CA ALA A 117 -8.64 -2.46 -7.93
C ALA A 117 -7.77 -3.47 -7.19
N VAL A 118 -7.67 -4.66 -7.78
CA VAL A 118 -6.78 -5.73 -7.39
C VAL A 118 -5.96 -6.10 -8.62
N LEU A 119 -4.67 -5.86 -8.55
CA LEU A 119 -3.69 -6.28 -9.54
C LEU A 119 -3.06 -7.58 -9.03
N SER A 120 -3.15 -8.66 -9.78
CA SER A 120 -2.67 -9.99 -9.34
C SER A 120 -1.65 -10.53 -10.31
N ALA A 121 -0.61 -11.20 -9.82
CA ALA A 121 0.33 -11.90 -10.67
C ALA A 121 -0.43 -12.93 -11.53
N GLY A 122 -0.29 -12.87 -12.86
CA GLY A 122 -0.83 -13.91 -13.71
C GLY A 122 -0.26 -15.26 -13.29
N LYS A 123 -1.11 -16.24 -12.97
CA LYS A 123 -0.66 -17.62 -12.77
C LYS A 123 -0.12 -18.12 -14.11
N ALA A 124 1.20 -18.12 -14.26
CA ALA A 124 1.89 -18.86 -15.31
C ALA A 124 1.62 -20.37 -15.19
#